data_AF-A0A1I2Q0E7-F1
#
_entry.id   AF-A0A1I2Q0E7-F1
#
_cell.length_a   1.000
_cell.length_b   1.000
_cell.length_c   1.000
_cell.angle_alpha   90.00
_cell.angle_beta   90.00
_cell.angle_gamma   90.00
#
_symmetry.space_group_name_H-M   'P 1'
#
loop_
_entity.id
_entity.type
_entity.pdbx_description
1 polymer ?
#
loop_
_entity_poly.entity_id
_entity_poly.type
_entity_poly.pdbx_seq_one_letter_code
_entity_poly.pdbx_strand_id
1 'polypeptide(L)' 'MIEAGENVTMVVKRFIDTGLSLEETAARMDVPVDYVKSCLRKK' A
#
# COMPACT_ATOMS: atom_id res chain seq x y z
N MET A 1 -7.46 -19.75 6.30
CA MET A 1 -6.33 -18.90 5.87
C MET A 1 -6.94 -17.54 5.57
N ILE A 2 -6.55 -16.51 6.32
CA ILE A 2 -7.12 -15.17 6.15
C ILE A 2 -6.43 -14.58 4.91
N GLU A 3 -7.20 -14.35 3.86
CA GLU A 3 -6.74 -13.78 2.60
C GLU A 3 -6.25 -12.34 2.85
N ALA A 4 -4.96 -12.19 3.13
CA ALA A 4 -4.32 -10.90 3.45
C ALA A 4 -4.23 -9.92 2.26
N GLY A 5 -4.64 -10.35 1.05
CA GLY A 5 -4.54 -9.56 -0.17
C GLY A 5 -5.50 -8.36 -0.25
N GLU A 6 -6.73 -8.49 0.24
CA GLU A 6 -7.72 -7.39 0.16
C GLU A 6 -7.42 -6.23 1.12
N ASN A 7 -6.80 -6.51 2.27
CA ASN A 7 -6.51 -5.47 3.26
C ASN A 7 -5.29 -4.61 2.90
N VAL A 8 -4.36 -5.11 2.10
CA VAL A 8 -3.12 -4.39 1.77
C VAL A 8 -3.39 -3.06 1.09
N THR A 9 -4.36 -3.01 0.16
CA THR A 9 -4.70 -1.77 -0.54
C THR A 9 -5.28 -0.74 0.42
N MET A 10 -6.08 -1.18 1.39
CA MET A 10 -6.64 -0.31 2.44
C MET A 10 -5.53 0.25 3.35
N VAL A 11 -4.56 -0.60 3.72
CA VAL A 11 -3.39 -0.20 4.52
C VAL A 11 -2.53 0.81 3.77
N VAL A 12 -2.20 0.55 2.49
CA VAL A 12 -1.48 1.51 1.62
C VAL A 12 -2.21 2.84 1.58
N LYS A 13 -3.52 2.82 1.30
CA LYS A 13 -4.34 4.04 1.19
C LYS A 13 -4.34 4.85 2.49
N ARG A 14 -4.41 4.16 3.64
CA ARG A 14 -4.33 4.79 4.97
C ARG A 14 -2.97 5.45 5.21
N PHE A 15 -1.86 4.81 4.84
CA PHE A 15 -0.54 5.41 4.98
C PHE A 15 -0.40 6.68 4.14
N ILE A 16 -0.84 6.65 2.89
CA ILE A 16 -0.82 7.83 2.03
C ILE A 16 -1.73 8.94 2.59
N ASP A 17 -2.91 8.60 3.12
CA ASP A 17 -3.83 9.55 3.77
C ASP A 17 -3.22 10.20 5.03
N THR A 18 -2.42 9.45 5.79
CA THR A 18 -1.64 10.00 6.92
C THR A 18 -0.47 10.90 6.51
N GLY A 19 -0.23 11.08 5.21
CA GLY A 19 0.83 11.93 4.67
C GLY A 19 2.15 11.21 4.38
N LEU A 20 2.18 9.87 4.35
CA LEU A 20 3.37 9.14 3.89
C LEU A 20 3.50 9.19 2.38
N SER A 21 4.74 9.23 1.89
CA SER A 21 5.07 9.01 0.49
C SER A 21 4.95 7.52 0.10
N LEU A 22 4.86 7.26 -1.20
CA LEU A 22 4.80 5.90 -1.76
C LEU A 22 6.02 5.06 -1.35
N GLU A 23 7.20 5.67 -1.35
CA GLU A 23 8.48 5.03 -0.99
C GLU A 23 8.53 4.65 0.49
N GLU A 24 8.15 5.57 1.37
CA GLU A 24 8.06 5.31 2.82
C GLU A 24 7.04 4.21 3.15
N THR A 25 5.90 4.23 2.46
CA THR A 25 4.86 3.20 2.61
C THR A 25 5.37 1.83 2.15
N ALA A 26 6.07 1.79 1.02
CA ALA A 26 6.67 0.57 0.47
C ALA A 26 7.73 -0.01 1.43
N ALA A 27 8.61 0.85 1.95
CA ALA A 27 9.64 0.47 2.92
C ALA A 27 9.04 -0.05 4.24
N ARG A 28 7.96 0.58 4.75
CA ARG A 28 7.28 0.09 5.97
C ARG A 28 6.56 -1.23 5.80
N MET A 29 6.06 -1.50 4.60
CA MET A 29 5.33 -2.72 4.29
C MET A 29 6.25 -3.84 3.77
N ASP A 30 7.55 -3.56 3.58
CA ASP A 30 8.51 -4.48 2.95
C ASP A 30 8.02 -4.98 1.58
N VAL A 31 7.40 -4.08 0.80
CA VAL A 31 6.88 -4.38 -0.55
C VAL A 31 7.51 -3.43 -1.56
N PRO A 32 7.60 -3.81 -2.84
CA PRO A 32 8.11 -2.90 -3.86
C PRO A 32 7.18 -1.69 -4.05
N VAL A 33 7.77 -0.52 -4.33
CA VAL A 33 7.03 0.73 -4.62
C VAL A 33 6.03 0.53 -5.77
N ASP A 34 6.36 -0.31 -6.74
CA ASP A 34 5.47 -0.63 -7.86
C ASP A 34 4.17 -1.31 -7.42
N TYR A 35 4.23 -2.13 -6.37
CA TYR A 35 3.06 -2.76 -5.76
C TYR A 35 2.16 -1.74 -5.07
N VAL A 36 2.75 -0.78 -4.35
CA VAL A 36 2.05 0.36 -3.75
C VAL A 36 1.37 1.20 -4.84
N LYS A 37 2.07 1.49 -5.94
CA LYS A 37 1.50 2.19 -7.11
C LYS A 37 0.35 1.40 -7.74
N SER A 38 0.48 0.09 -7.88
CA SER A 38 -0.57 -0.78 -8.41
C SER A 38 -1.82 -0.77 -7.53
N CYS A 39 -1.66 -0.74 -6.20
CA CYS A 39 -2.76 -0.63 -5.24
C CYS A 39 -3.55 0.69 -5.40
N LEU A 40 -2.87 1.77 -5.75
CA LEU A 40 -3.49 3.09 -5.96
C LEU A 40 -4.09 3.29 -7.36
N ARG A 41 -3.81 2.39 -8.31
CA ARG A 41 -4.20 2.52 -9.72
C ARG A 41 -5.59 1.97 -10.05
N LYS A 42 -6.34 1.42 -9.09
CA LYS A 42 -7.76 1.02 -9.32
C LYS A 42 -8.63 2.26 -9.52
N LYS A 43 -9.02 2.51 -10.76
CA LYS A 43 -10.10 3.42 -11.17
C LYS A 43 -11.33 2.58 -11.51
#